data_AF-A0A960K6Q4-F1
#
_entry.id   AF-A0A960K6Q4-F1
#
_cell.length_a   1.000
_cell.length_b   1.000
_cell.length_c   1.000
_cell.angle_alpha   90.00
_cell.angle_beta   90.00
_cell.angle_gamma   90.00
#
_symmetry.space_group_name_H-M   'P 1'
#
loop_
_entity.id
_entity.type
_entity.pdbx_description
1 polymer ?
#
loop_
_entity_poly.entity_id
_entity_poly.type
_entity_poly.pdbx_seq_one_letter_code
_entity_poly.pdbx_strand_id
1 'polypeptide(L)' 'MSFFESWSHHIANLLVGGTGVVYAWFLYGMTSDDPYSVVNHPLQPHAQHLHVLFAPLLVFVVGYSWRRHIGPRLRLPGL' A
#
# COMPACT_ATOMS: atom_id res chain seq x y z
N MET A 1 -17.11 -9.82 10.14
CA MET A 1 -16.59 -8.95 9.06
C MET A 1 -17.44 -9.20 7.83
N SER A 2 -17.85 -8.16 7.10
CA SER A 2 -18.68 -8.35 5.90
C SER A 2 -17.82 -8.75 4.69
N PHE A 3 -18.45 -9.35 3.67
CA PHE A 3 -17.77 -9.71 2.41
C PHE A 3 -17.07 -8.50 1.78
N PHE A 4 -17.74 -7.35 1.75
CA PHE A 4 -17.18 -6.09 1.24
C PHE A 4 -15.94 -5.61 2.02
N GLU A 5 -15.94 -5.78 3.34
CA GLU A 5 -14.84 -5.36 4.22
C GLU A 5 -13.59 -6.22 4.01
N SER A 6 -13.75 -7.55 3.91
CA SER A 6 -12.65 -8.45 3.59
C SER A 6 -12.11 -8.21 2.18
N TRP A 7 -13.00 -8.11 1.18
CA TRP A 7 -12.59 -7.96 -0.22
C TRP A 7 -11.88 -6.63 -0.50
N SER A 8 -12.40 -5.52 0.04
CA SER A 8 -11.77 -4.20 -0.10
C SER A 8 -10.38 -4.16 0.53
N HIS A 9 -10.19 -4.80 1.69
CA HIS A 9 -8.87 -4.93 2.31
C HIS A 9 -7.92 -5.73 1.44
N HIS A 10 -8.33 -6.91 0.94
CA HIS A 10 -7.49 -7.74 0.11
C HIS A 10 -7.07 -7.04 -1.19
N ILE A 11 -7.99 -6.35 -1.87
CA ILE A 11 -7.68 -5.59 -3.09
C ILE A 11 -6.73 -4.44 -2.77
N ALA A 12 -7.04 -3.61 -1.77
CA ALA A 12 -6.20 -2.47 -1.43
C ALA A 12 -4.79 -2.91 -1.05
N ASN A 13 -4.68 -3.99 -0.28
CA ASN A 13 -3.40 -4.57 0.11
C ASN A 13 -2.63 -5.13 -1.08
N LEU A 14 -3.29 -5.85 -1.99
CA LEU A 14 -2.67 -6.38 -3.20
C LEU A 14 -2.14 -5.25 -4.10
N LEU A 15 -2.93 -4.20 -4.32
CA LEU A 15 -2.56 -3.08 -5.18
C LEU A 15 -1.37 -2.29 -4.60
N VAL A 16 -1.47 -1.86 -3.35
CA VAL A 16 -0.42 -1.05 -2.70
C VAL A 16 0.82 -1.89 -2.43
N GLY A 17 0.65 -3.10 -1.91
CA GLY A 17 1.75 -4.02 -1.64
C GLY A 17 2.46 -4.43 -2.92
N GLY A 18 1.70 -4.81 -3.96
CA GLY A 18 2.26 -5.22 -5.25
C GLY A 18 3.05 -4.10 -5.93
N THR A 19 2.49 -2.89 -6.01
CA THR A 19 3.20 -1.72 -6.55
C THR A 19 4.42 -1.33 -5.72
N GLY A 20 4.34 -1.46 -4.39
CA GLY A 20 5.45 -1.19 -3.48
C GLY A 20 6.60 -2.20 -3.63
N VAL A 21 6.29 -3.49 -3.77
CA VAL A 21 7.28 -4.55 -4.01
C VAL A 21 7.96 -4.36 -5.37
N VAL A 22 7.20 -4.07 -6.42
CA VAL A 22 7.77 -3.79 -7.75
C VAL A 22 8.65 -2.54 -7.72
N TYR A 23 8.19 -1.48 -7.06
CA TYR A 23 8.99 -0.25 -6.92
C TYR A 23 10.28 -0.49 -6.11
N ALA A 24 10.20 -1.24 -5.02
CA ALA A 24 11.37 -1.64 -4.23
C ALA A 24 12.34 -2.50 -5.04
N TRP A 25 11.83 -3.39 -5.89
CA TRP A 25 12.67 -4.17 -6.79
C TRP A 25 13.45 -3.27 -7.75
N PHE A 26 12.82 -2.24 -8.33
CA PHE A 26 13.54 -1.27 -9.15
C PHE A 26 14.60 -0.48 -8.36
N LEU A 27 14.30 -0.07 -7.13
CA LEU A 27 15.23 0.70 -6.31
C LEU A 27 16.45 -0.10 -5.85
N TYR A 28 16.24 -1.37 -5.45
CA TYR A 28 17.26 -2.13 -4.73
C TYR A 28 17.79 -3.34 -5.50
N GLY A 29 17.06 -3.85 -6.48
CA GLY A 29 17.40 -5.05 -7.25
C GLY A 29 17.91 -4.76 -8.67
N MET A 30 17.87 -3.50 -9.12
CA MET A 30 18.30 -3.09 -10.45
C MET A 30 19.26 -1.91 -10.38
N THR A 31 20.14 -1.82 -11.37
CA THR A 31 21.08 -0.72 -11.58
C THR A 31 20.97 -0.29 -13.03
N SER A 32 21.04 1.02 -13.27
CA SER A 32 21.11 1.55 -14.63
C SER A 32 22.53 1.40 -15.19
N ASP A 33 22.64 1.03 -16.47
CA ASP A 33 23.92 1.03 -17.18
C ASP A 33 24.40 2.46 -17.49
N ASP A 34 23.51 3.45 -17.45
CA ASP A 34 23.84 4.86 -17.62
C ASP A 34 24.25 5.48 -16.27
N PRO A 35 25.51 5.93 -16.12
CA PRO A 35 26.02 6.50 -14.87
C PRO A 35 25.34 7.82 -14.48
N TYR A 36 24.59 8.46 -15.38
CA TYR A 36 23.85 9.70 -15.11
C TYR A 36 22.34 9.47 -14.97
N SER A 37 21.88 8.23 -15.01
CA SER A 37 20.45 7.95 -14.88
C SER A 37 19.96 8.22 -13.45
N VAL A 38 18.83 8.89 -13.35
CA VAL A 38 18.12 9.15 -12.08
C VAL A 38 17.28 7.94 -11.64
N VAL A 39 17.01 7.00 -12.56
CA VAL A 39 16.21 5.80 -12.31
C VAL A 39 16.94 4.54 -12.75
N ASN A 40 16.73 3.45 -12.02
CA ASN A 40 17.34 2.16 -12.34
C ASN A 40 16.58 1.42 -13.44
N HIS A 41 15.28 1.68 -13.61
CA HIS A 41 14.43 1.03 -14.62
C HIS A 41 13.44 2.03 -15.25
N PRO A 42 13.16 1.97 -16.57
CA PRO A 42 12.24 2.90 -17.22
C PRO A 42 10.82 2.93 -16.64
N LEU A 43 10.35 1.81 -16.05
CA LEU A 43 9.04 1.72 -15.39
C LEU A 43 9.07 2.13 -13.91
N GLN A 44 10.22 2.50 -13.34
CA GLN A 44 10.32 2.91 -11.94
C GLN A 44 9.39 4.08 -11.57
N PRO A 45 9.28 5.17 -12.36
CA PRO A 45 8.35 6.25 -12.05
C PRO A 45 6.88 5.80 -12.10
N HIS A 46 6.55 4.88 -13.00
CA HIS A 46 5.19 4.36 -13.14
C HIS A 46 4.80 3.52 -11.92
N ALA A 47 5.69 2.64 -11.45
CA ALA A 47 5.46 1.86 -10.23
C ALA A 47 5.33 2.77 -9.00
N GLN A 48 6.16 3.81 -8.90
CA GLN A 48 6.06 4.82 -7.83
C GLN A 48 4.71 5.55 -7.86
N HIS A 49 4.28 6.04 -9.02
CA HIS A 49 3.01 6.75 -9.17
C HIS A 49 1.81 5.86 -8.83
N LEU A 50 1.81 4.59 -9.28
CA LEU A 50 0.77 3.63 -8.93
C LEU A 50 0.76 3.35 -7.42
N HIS A 51 1.94 3.23 -6.79
CA HIS A 51 2.04 3.02 -5.35
C HIS A 51 1.46 4.20 -4.57
N VAL A 52 1.85 5.43 -4.93
CA VAL A 52 1.32 6.67 -4.32
C VAL A 52 -0.18 6.81 -4.55
N LEU A 53 -0.68 6.43 -5.73
CA LEU A 53 -2.10 6.48 -6.06
C LEU A 53 -2.93 5.51 -5.22
N PHE A 54 -2.46 4.28 -5.02
CA PHE A 54 -3.23 3.26 -4.30
C PHE A 54 -3.05 3.33 -2.78
N ALA A 55 -1.92 3.86 -2.28
CA ALA A 55 -1.62 3.89 -0.84
C ALA A 55 -2.76 4.46 0.04
N PRO A 56 -3.42 5.57 -0.33
CA PRO A 56 -4.55 6.11 0.43
C PRO A 56 -5.73 5.15 0.57
N LEU A 57 -5.97 4.25 -0.40
CA LEU A 57 -7.05 3.26 -0.32
C LEU A 57 -6.82 2.29 0.83
N LEU A 58 -5.59 1.79 0.99
CA LEU A 58 -5.25 0.89 2.08
C LEU A 58 -5.35 1.59 3.43
N VAL A 59 -4.83 2.82 3.55
CA VAL A 59 -4.94 3.65 4.77
C VAL A 59 -6.41 3.84 5.15
N PHE A 60 -7.27 4.16 4.19
CA PHE A 60 -8.70 4.34 4.42
C PHE A 60 -9.38 3.05 4.90
N VAL A 61 -9.16 1.91 4.22
CA VAL A 61 -9.77 0.63 4.60
C VAL A 61 -9.31 0.17 5.98
N VAL A 62 -8.02 0.34 6.30
CA VAL A 62 -7.48 0.04 7.63
C VAL A 62 -8.11 0.95 8.68
N GLY A 63 -8.20 2.26 8.43
CA GLY A 63 -8.83 3.21 9.34
C GLY A 63 -10.32 2.93 9.57
N TYR A 64 -11.07 2.58 8.51
CA TYR A 64 -12.46 2.17 8.62
C TYR A 64 -12.62 0.90 9.46
N SER A 65 -11.78 -0.11 9.19
CA SER A 65 -11.76 -1.37 9.94
C SER A 65 -11.43 -1.14 11.41
N TRP A 66 -10.43 -0.30 11.70
CA TRP A 66 -10.06 0.09 13.06
C TRP A 66 -11.23 0.74 13.80
N ARG A 67 -11.89 1.72 13.18
CA ARG A 67 -13.02 2.43 13.79
C ARG A 67 -14.18 1.49 14.12
N ARG A 68 -14.40 0.45 13.32
CA ARG A 68 -15.48 -0.52 13.52
C ARG A 68 -15.15 -1.59 14.56
N HIS A 69 -13.92 -2.10 14.58
CA HIS A 69 -13.57 -3.27 15.41
C HIS A 69 -12.82 -2.90 16.69
N ILE A 70 -11.97 -1.89 16.65
CA ILE A 70 -11.10 -1.49 17.77
C ILE A 70 -11.68 -0.27 18.50
N GLY A 71 -12.25 0.68 17.75
CA GLY A 71 -12.90 1.87 18.31
C GLY A 71 -13.88 1.60 19.46
N PRO A 72 -14.82 0.66 19.35
CA PRO A 72 -15.75 0.33 20.44
C PRO A 72 -15.06 -0.25 21.67
N ARG A 73 -13.97 -1.03 21.49
CA ARG A 73 -13.20 -1.62 22.59
C ARG A 73 -12.40 -0.58 23.36
N LEU A 74 -11.92 0.46 22.69
CA LEU A 74 -11.20 1.57 23.32
C LEU A 74 -12.12 2.55 24.06
N ARG A 75 -13.42 2.58 23.73
CA ARG A 75 -14.41 3.49 24.32
C ARG A 75 -15.16 2.91 25.52
N LEU A 76 -14.96 1.63 25.83
CA LEU A 76 -15.44 1.02 27.07
C LEU A 76 -14.39 1.28 28.16
N PRO A 77 -14.66 2.14 29.15
CA PRO A 77 -13.82 2.19 30.35
C PRO A 77 -14.11 0.92 31.16
N GLY A 78 -13.15 0.02 31.29
CA GLY A 78 -13.35 -1.19 32.12
C GLY A 78 -12.56 -2.45 31.75
N LEU A 79 -11.30 -2.30 31.32
CA LEU A 79 -10.24 -3.11 31.92
C LEU A 79 -9.62 -2.26 33.04
#